data_AF-A0AAP4EXJ7-F1
#
_entry.id   AF-A0AAP4EXJ7-F1
#
_cell.length_a   1.000
_cell.length_b   1.000
_cell.length_c   1.000
_cell.angle_alpha   90.00
_cell.angle_beta   90.00
_cell.angle_gamma   90.00
#
_symmetry.space_group_name_H-M   'P 1'
#
loop_
_entity.id
_entity.type
_entity.pdbx_description
1 polymer ?
#
loop_
_entity_poly.entity_id
_entity_poly.type
_entity_poly.pdbx_seq_one_letter_code
_entity_poly.pdbx_strand_id
1 'polypeptide(L)'
;MEGRLENRCRTLMDKREYKECESILREAMAKNPHSAIPHNLMGILMEREKNHVLAMKHFRAAYELDPAYVPARVNMDRYGTLEPTGRYAYTEEDCPVQEDPRFTLVYDEHHVGRLLRR
;
A
#
# COMPACT_ATOMS: atom_id res chain seq x y z
N MET A 1 6.52 9.68 -12.25
CA MET A 1 5.12 10.17 -12.09
C MET A 1 4.33 9.14 -11.29
N GLU A 2 4.85 8.75 -10.13
CA GLU A 2 4.22 7.77 -9.24
C GLU A 2 3.58 8.55 -8.08
N GLY A 3 2.47 8.06 -7.49
CA GLY A 3 1.84 8.71 -6.34
C GLY A 3 0.67 9.67 -6.63
N ARG A 4 0.31 9.95 -7.89
CA ARG A 4 -0.79 10.92 -8.17
C ARG A 4 -2.15 10.40 -7.69
N LEU A 5 -2.44 9.12 -7.87
CA LEU A 5 -3.72 8.52 -7.45
C LEU A 5 -3.74 8.36 -5.92
N GLU A 6 -2.64 7.87 -5.38
CA GLU A 6 -2.40 7.60 -3.96
C GLU A 6 -2.56 8.89 -3.14
N ASN A 7 -1.90 9.97 -3.54
CA ASN A 7 -1.98 11.27 -2.84
C ASN A 7 -3.37 11.91 -2.95
N ARG A 8 -4.04 11.76 -4.11
CA ARG A 8 -5.43 12.21 -4.27
C ARG A 8 -6.36 11.46 -3.32
N CYS A 9 -6.28 10.13 -3.29
CA CYS A 9 -7.09 9.30 -2.40
C CYS A 9 -6.79 9.59 -0.93
N ARG A 10 -5.51 9.76 -0.55
CA ARG A 10 -5.11 10.17 0.80
C ARG A 10 -5.82 11.47 1.21
N THR A 11 -5.78 12.48 0.36
CA THR A 11 -6.42 13.79 0.59
C THR A 11 -7.93 13.67 0.77
N LEU A 12 -8.61 12.92 -0.12
CA LEU A 12 -10.07 12.71 -0.05
C LEU A 12 -10.47 11.97 1.23
N MET A 13 -9.73 10.92 1.60
CA MET A 13 -10.00 10.17 2.83
C MET A 13 -9.80 11.01 4.09
N ASP A 14 -8.76 11.86 4.13
CA ASP A 14 -8.52 12.75 5.27
C ASP A 14 -9.63 13.81 5.41
N LYS A 15 -10.22 14.24 4.28
CA LYS A 15 -11.43 15.09 4.26
C LYS A 15 -12.74 14.33 4.49
N ARG A 16 -12.71 13.00 4.61
CA ARG A 16 -13.88 12.11 4.70
C ARG A 16 -14.79 12.13 3.46
N GLU A 17 -14.24 12.49 2.30
CA GLU A 17 -14.92 12.50 1.00
C GLU A 17 -14.90 11.09 0.37
N TYR A 18 -15.42 10.10 1.11
CA TYR A 18 -15.29 8.68 0.76
C TYR A 18 -15.95 8.29 -0.56
N LYS A 19 -17.12 8.86 -0.86
CA LYS A 19 -17.85 8.59 -2.12
C LYS A 19 -17.07 9.03 -3.35
N GLU A 20 -16.44 10.20 -3.29
CA GLU A 20 -15.61 10.67 -4.41
C GLU A 20 -14.38 9.77 -4.56
N CYS A 21 -13.74 9.41 -3.45
CA CYS A 21 -12.61 8.50 -3.47
C CYS A 21 -12.99 7.14 -4.08
N GLU A 22 -14.13 6.58 -3.70
CA GLU A 22 -14.64 5.32 -4.25
C GLU A 22 -14.83 5.41 -5.77
N SER A 23 -15.46 6.50 -6.25
CA SER A 23 -15.69 6.72 -7.68
C SER A 23 -14.38 6.73 -8.47
N ILE A 24 -13.37 7.47 -7.98
CA ILE A 24 -12.05 7.55 -8.62
C ILE A 24 -11.37 6.18 -8.64
N LEU A 25 -11.47 5.42 -7.54
CA LEU A 25 -10.87 4.10 -7.46
C LEU A 25 -11.55 3.10 -8.40
N ARG A 26 -12.89 3.15 -8.53
CA ARG A 26 -13.62 2.31 -9.48
C ARG A 26 -13.25 2.64 -10.93
N GLU A 27 -13.09 3.91 -11.27
CA GLU A 27 -12.57 4.31 -12.58
C GLU A 27 -11.13 3.83 -12.81
N ALA A 28 -10.27 3.92 -11.79
CA ALA A 28 -8.88 3.47 -11.88
C ALA A 28 -8.81 1.94 -12.10
N MET A 29 -9.61 1.16 -11.39
CA MET A 29 -9.75 -0.29 -11.60
C MET A 29 -10.28 -0.62 -13.00
N ALA A 30 -11.25 0.15 -13.52
CA ALA A 30 -11.77 -0.06 -14.86
C ALA A 30 -10.74 0.25 -15.96
N LYS A 31 -9.91 1.28 -15.76
CA LYS A 31 -8.85 1.67 -16.70
C LYS A 31 -7.67 0.71 -16.69
N ASN A 32 -7.30 0.20 -15.53
CA ASN A 32 -6.22 -0.78 -15.38
C ASN A 32 -6.61 -1.89 -14.39
N PRO A 33 -7.28 -2.96 -14.88
CA PRO A 33 -7.73 -4.07 -14.04
C PRO A 33 -6.61 -4.88 -13.37
N HIS A 34 -5.37 -4.76 -13.87
CA HIS A 34 -4.21 -5.48 -13.35
C HIS A 34 -3.37 -4.65 -12.37
N SER A 35 -3.81 -3.45 -12.02
CA SER A 35 -3.07 -2.59 -11.08
C SER A 35 -3.38 -2.93 -9.63
N ALA A 36 -2.33 -3.18 -8.83
CA ALA A 36 -2.46 -3.38 -7.38
C ALA A 36 -2.83 -2.09 -6.63
N ILE A 37 -2.40 -0.92 -7.12
CA ILE A 37 -2.57 0.39 -6.47
C ILE A 37 -4.04 0.69 -6.11
N PRO A 38 -5.01 0.68 -7.05
CA PRO A 38 -6.39 1.00 -6.71
C PRO A 38 -7.02 -0.04 -5.78
N HIS A 39 -6.61 -1.30 -5.82
CA HIS A 39 -7.05 -2.31 -4.86
C HIS A 39 -6.51 -2.02 -3.46
N ASN A 40 -5.24 -1.66 -3.31
CA ASN A 40 -4.68 -1.27 -2.01
C ASN A 40 -5.41 -0.05 -1.43
N LEU A 41 -5.61 0.99 -2.23
CA LEU A 41 -6.32 2.20 -1.81
C LEU A 41 -7.79 1.93 -1.48
N MET A 42 -8.48 1.05 -2.22
CA MET A 42 -9.84 0.64 -1.89
C MET A 42 -9.88 -0.11 -0.56
N GLY A 43 -8.86 -0.93 -0.27
CA GLY A 43 -8.72 -1.58 1.04
C GLY A 43 -8.66 -0.57 2.18
N ILE A 44 -7.87 0.50 2.02
CA ILE A 44 -7.78 1.59 3.00
C ILE A 44 -9.12 2.32 3.13
N LEU A 45 -9.81 2.59 2.01
CA LEU A 45 -11.13 3.24 2.02
C LEU A 45 -12.14 2.42 2.83
N MET A 46 -12.23 1.12 2.54
CA MET A 46 -13.14 0.21 3.21
C MET A 46 -12.85 0.11 4.70
N GLU A 47 -11.59 0.16 5.09
CA GLU A 47 -11.21 0.22 6.50
C GLU A 47 -11.67 1.53 7.15
N ARG A 48 -11.49 2.69 6.48
CA ARG A 48 -11.95 4.00 6.97
C ARG A 48 -13.48 4.05 7.16
N GLU A 49 -14.20 3.24 6.37
CA GLU A 49 -15.65 3.01 6.49
C GLU A 49 -16.03 1.89 7.47
N LYS A 50 -15.06 1.31 8.19
CA LYS A 50 -15.20 0.18 9.13
C LYS A 50 -15.67 -1.12 8.49
N ASN A 51 -15.59 -1.23 7.17
CA ASN A 51 -15.84 -2.46 6.41
C ASN A 51 -14.58 -3.31 6.29
N HIS A 52 -14.18 -3.81 7.45
CA HIS A 52 -13.12 -4.74 7.74
C HIS A 52 -13.01 -5.94 6.78
N VAL A 53 -14.12 -6.62 6.50
CA VAL A 53 -14.14 -7.79 5.61
C VAL A 53 -13.79 -7.41 4.18
N LEU A 54 -14.33 -6.29 3.69
CA LEU A 54 -14.08 -5.83 2.33
C LEU A 54 -12.67 -5.23 2.18
N ALA A 55 -12.16 -4.59 3.23
CA ALA A 55 -10.78 -4.11 3.28
C ALA A 55 -9.78 -5.26 3.03
N MET A 56 -9.89 -6.36 3.77
CA MET A 56 -9.02 -7.53 3.60
C MET A 56 -9.11 -8.13 2.18
N LYS A 57 -10.31 -8.19 1.59
CA LYS A 57 -10.48 -8.67 0.21
C LYS A 57 -9.69 -7.82 -0.79
N HIS A 58 -9.74 -6.50 -0.61
CA HIS A 58 -9.03 -5.58 -1.49
C HIS A 58 -7.51 -5.58 -1.28
N PHE A 59 -7.03 -5.69 -0.03
CA PHE A 59 -5.60 -5.85 0.24
C PHE A 59 -5.05 -7.15 -0.36
N ARG A 60 -5.78 -8.26 -0.23
CA ARG A 60 -5.41 -9.53 -0.87
C ARG A 60 -5.39 -9.41 -2.39
N ALA A 61 -6.41 -8.80 -3.00
CA ALA A 61 -6.41 -8.59 -4.44
C ALA A 61 -5.20 -7.77 -4.92
N ALA A 62 -4.82 -6.71 -4.18
CA ALA A 62 -3.64 -5.94 -4.50
C ALA A 62 -2.35 -6.79 -4.42
N TYR A 63 -2.21 -7.61 -3.38
CA TYR A 63 -1.07 -8.51 -3.21
C TYR A 63 -0.99 -9.59 -4.30
N GLU A 64 -2.12 -10.17 -4.70
CA GLU A 64 -2.16 -11.18 -5.78
C GLU A 64 -1.84 -10.57 -7.16
N LEU A 65 -2.23 -9.32 -7.40
CA LEU A 65 -1.93 -8.61 -8.63
C LEU A 65 -0.45 -8.22 -8.73
N ASP A 66 0.13 -7.77 -7.62
CA ASP A 66 1.54 -7.42 -7.53
C ASP A 66 2.11 -7.77 -6.15
N PRO A 67 2.74 -8.94 -6.00
CA PRO A 67 3.40 -9.33 -4.76
C PRO A 67 4.59 -8.45 -4.38
N ALA A 68 5.17 -7.70 -5.33
CA ALA A 68 6.29 -6.78 -5.10
C ALA A 68 5.82 -5.40 -4.62
N TYR A 69 4.52 -5.08 -4.75
CA TYR A 69 3.94 -3.83 -4.26
C TYR A 69 3.87 -3.82 -2.72
N VAL A 70 4.95 -3.34 -2.11
CA VAL A 70 5.16 -3.32 -0.64
C VAL A 70 3.97 -2.77 0.16
N PRO A 71 3.28 -1.68 -0.27
CA PRO A 71 2.15 -1.12 0.47
C PRO A 71 1.00 -2.12 0.69
N ALA A 72 0.70 -2.98 -0.30
CA ALA A 72 -0.36 -3.98 -0.16
C ALA A 72 -0.02 -5.02 0.91
N ARG A 73 1.22 -5.52 0.92
CA ARG A 73 1.71 -6.44 1.96
C ARG A 73 1.63 -5.80 3.34
N VAL A 74 2.14 -4.57 3.49
CA VAL A 74 2.14 -3.85 4.78
C VAL A 74 0.73 -3.67 5.33
N ASN A 75 -0.22 -3.25 4.49
CA ASN A 75 -1.61 -3.09 4.91
C ASN A 75 -2.29 -4.43 5.21
N MET A 76 -2.00 -5.48 4.44
CA MET A 76 -2.53 -6.83 4.70
C MET A 76 -2.03 -7.39 6.02
N ASP A 77 -0.73 -7.30 6.29
CA ASP A 77 -0.09 -7.77 7.53
C ASP A 77 -0.63 -6.99 8.74
N ARG A 78 -0.74 -5.67 8.61
CA ARG A 78 -1.35 -4.81 9.65
C ARG A 78 -2.79 -5.23 9.93
N TYR A 79 -3.53 -5.66 8.92
CA TYR A 79 -4.93 -6.06 9.10
C TYR A 79 -5.08 -7.50 9.61
N GLY A 80 -4.06 -8.34 9.44
CA GLY A 80 -4.02 -9.71 9.96
C GLY A 80 -3.49 -9.83 11.40
N THR A 81 -2.85 -8.79 11.96
CA THR A 81 -2.31 -8.82 13.32
C THR A 81 -3.35 -8.47 14.39
N LEU A 82 -3.19 -9.04 15.59
CA LEU A 82 -4.03 -8.78 16.75
C LEU A 82 -3.84 -7.35 17.30
N GLU A 83 -2.66 -6.77 17.09
CA GLU A 83 -2.29 -5.43 17.55
C GLU A 83 -1.82 -4.58 16.37
N PRO A 84 -2.75 -4.01 15.58
CA PRO A 84 -2.39 -3.20 14.42
C PRO A 84 -1.68 -1.91 14.88
N THR A 85 -0.40 -1.78 14.54
CA THR A 85 0.39 -0.58 14.80
C THR A 85 0.67 0.17 13.49
N GLY A 86 0.80 1.51 13.56
CA GLY A 86 1.21 2.34 12.42
C GLY A 86 0.09 2.96 11.57
N ARG A 87 0.50 3.67 10.52
CA ARG A 87 -0.38 4.35 9.54
C ARG A 87 -0.67 3.40 8.36
N TYR A 88 -1.65 3.73 7.53
CA TYR A 88 -1.87 2.97 6.29
C TYR A 88 -0.76 3.28 5.30
N ALA A 89 -0.32 2.25 4.57
CA ALA A 89 0.61 2.42 3.48
C ALA A 89 -0.14 2.80 2.20
N TYR A 90 -0.18 4.08 1.87
CA TYR A 90 -0.72 4.54 0.58
C TYR A 90 0.35 4.40 -0.51
N THR A 91 1.60 4.69 -0.17
CA THR A 91 2.79 4.60 -1.03
C THR A 91 3.91 3.81 -0.35
N GLU A 92 4.99 3.52 -1.07
CA GLU A 92 6.17 2.85 -0.51
C GLU A 92 6.84 3.66 0.62
N GLU A 93 6.74 5.00 0.57
CA GLU A 93 7.27 5.91 1.59
C GLU A 93 6.60 5.72 2.97
N ASP A 94 5.35 5.25 2.98
CA ASP A 94 4.62 4.96 4.21
C ASP A 94 5.01 3.58 4.81
N CYS A 95 5.76 2.76 4.07
CA CYS A 95 6.13 1.42 4.50
C CYS A 95 7.33 1.48 5.46
N PRO A 96 7.34 0.64 6.52
CA PRO A 96 8.50 0.54 7.39
C PRO A 96 9.69 0.01 6.57
N VAL A 97 10.85 0.67 6.72
CA VAL A 97 12.12 0.14 6.21
C VAL A 97 12.39 -1.15 6.97
N GLN A 98 12.39 -2.29 6.26
CA GLN A 98 12.86 -3.55 6.84
C GLN A 98 14.38 -3.51 6.92
N GLU A 99 14.91 -2.90 7.97
CA GLU A 99 16.30 -3.12 8.34
C GLU A 99 16.41 -4.53 8.92
N ASP A 100 16.97 -5.46 8.15
CA ASP A 100 17.43 -6.72 8.73
C ASP A 100 18.75 -6.43 9.44
N PRO A 101 18.82 -6.50 10.79
CA PRO A 101 20.04 -6.17 11.52
C PRO A 101 21.20 -7.10 11.18
N ARG A 102 20.95 -8.23 10.51
CA ARG A 102 21.99 -9.15 10.02
C ARG A 102 22.64 -8.67 8.74
N PHE A 103 22.04 -7.72 8.02
CA PHE A 103 22.54 -7.24 6.73
C PHE A 103 22.70 -5.72 6.70
N THR A 104 23.74 -5.25 6.03
CA THR A 104 23.98 -3.84 5.74
C THR A 104 23.91 -3.65 4.23
N LEU A 105 23.10 -2.69 3.79
CA LEU A 105 23.07 -2.28 2.39
C LEU A 105 24.26 -1.36 2.10
N VAL A 106 25.16 -1.78 1.21
CA VAL A 106 26.33 -1.01 0.79
C VAL A 106 26.25 -0.77 -0.72
N TYR A 107 26.54 0.45 -1.16
CA TYR A 107 26.57 0.81 -2.57
C TYR A 107 28.01 0.80 -3.08
N ASP A 108 28.23 0.27 -4.27
CA ASP A 108 29.50 0.42 -4.97
C ASP A 108 29.59 1.76 -5.75
N GLU A 109 30.74 2.01 -6.36
CA GLU A 109 31.02 3.22 -7.13
C GLU A 109 30.07 3.44 -8.33
N HIS A 110 29.32 2.41 -8.73
CA HIS A 110 28.32 2.46 -9.80
C HIS A 110 26.88 2.60 -9.26
N HIS A 111 26.71 2.89 -7.95
CA HIS A 111 25.43 2.95 -7.25
C HIS A 111 24.64 1.63 -7.24
N VAL A 112 25.33 0.49 -7.41
CA VAL A 112 24.70 -0.82 -7.30
C VAL A 112 24.72 -1.25 -5.83
N GLY A 113 23.53 -1.48 -5.26
CA GLY A 113 23.38 -1.91 -3.88
C GLY A 113 23.70 -3.39 -3.69
N ARG A 114 24.45 -3.73 -2.64
CA ARG A 114 24.75 -5.09 -2.19
C ARG A 114 24.37 -5.24 -0.72
N LEU A 115 23.71 -6.35 -0.38
CA LEU A 115 23.46 -6.73 1.00
C LEU A 115 24.66 -7.52 1.54
N LEU A 116 25.39 -6.93 2.47
CA LEU A 116 26.48 -7.60 3.18
C LEU A 116 25.96 -8.11 4.52
N ARG A 117 26.21 -9.39 4.81
CA ARG A 117 25.95 -9.91 6.15
C ARG A 117 26.95 -9.27 7.13
N ARG A 118 26.45 -8.74 8.24
CA ARG A 118 27.28 -8.26 9.35
C ARG A 118 28.06 -9.38 10.01
#